data_AF-A0A928CVK5-F1
#
_entry.id   AF-A0A928CVK5-F1
#
_cell.length_a   1.000
_cell.length_b   1.000
_cell.length_c   1.000
_cell.angle_alpha   90.00
_cell.angle_beta   90.00
_cell.angle_gamma   90.00
#
_symmetry.space_group_name_H-M   'P 1'
#
loop_
_entity.id
_entity.type
_entity.pdbx_description
1 polymer ?
#
loop_
_entity_poly.entity_id
_entity_poly.type
_entity_poly.pdbx_seq_one_letter_code
_entity_poly.pdbx_strand_id
1 'polypeptide(L)'
;MVSNRENWQLDPAGGGPLYKRLLAAIRQYCRTHKEGSPFPPERELAEELGVSRTALRHALELAEQEKLIIRCWAKGTYVASHEPLRKLLLILPDSNDITRPWNYIIPGIHSRCEQLSIMTAQIPVRFMRSQ
;
A
#
# COMPACT_ATOMS: atom_id res chain seq x y z
N MET A 1 3.51 26.38 1.28
CA MET A 1 2.54 26.72 0.21
C MET A 1 2.51 25.58 -0.80
N VAL A 2 1.62 24.60 -0.65
CA VAL A 2 0.95 23.90 -1.77
C VAL A 2 -0.38 23.37 -1.20
N SER A 3 -1.42 24.19 -1.22
CA SER A 3 -2.79 23.70 -1.01
C SER A 3 -3.16 22.94 -2.28
N ASN A 4 -3.19 21.61 -2.20
CA ASN A 4 -3.63 20.77 -3.29
C ASN A 4 -5.17 20.84 -3.37
N ARG A 5 -5.67 21.82 -4.15
CA ARG A 5 -7.11 22.06 -4.37
C ARG A 5 -7.72 21.00 -5.28
N GLU A 6 -7.66 19.73 -4.91
CA GLU A 6 -8.37 18.68 -5.64
C GLU A 6 -9.84 18.72 -5.22
N ASN A 7 -10.71 19.14 -6.14
CA ASN A 7 -12.15 19.29 -5.91
C ASN A 7 -12.80 17.95 -5.54
N TRP A 8 -12.87 17.65 -4.25
CA TRP A 8 -13.64 16.53 -3.74
C TRP A 8 -15.14 16.85 -3.81
N GLN A 9 -15.77 16.51 -4.93
CA GLN A 9 -17.21 16.71 -5.13
C GLN A 9 -18.00 15.59 -4.45
N LEU A 10 -18.53 15.87 -3.26
CA LEU A 10 -19.53 15.03 -2.61
C LEU A 10 -20.91 15.45 -3.12
N ASP A 11 -21.53 14.71 -4.03
CA ASP A 11 -22.88 15.00 -4.55
C ASP A 11 -23.91 15.16 -3.41
N PRO A 12 -24.36 16.39 -3.06
CA PRO A 12 -25.25 16.62 -1.92
C PRO A 12 -26.61 15.95 -2.08
N ALA A 13 -27.00 15.65 -3.32
CA ALA A 13 -28.26 15.03 -3.70
C ALA A 13 -28.23 13.49 -3.77
N GLY A 14 -27.09 12.85 -3.47
CA GLY A 14 -27.00 11.39 -3.47
C GLY A 14 -27.82 10.77 -2.34
N GLY A 15 -28.94 10.13 -2.65
CA GLY A 15 -29.79 9.42 -1.69
C GLY A 15 -29.05 8.28 -0.99
N GLY A 16 -28.46 8.54 0.17
CA GLY A 16 -27.80 7.53 0.99
C GLY A 16 -27.03 8.10 2.19
N PRO A 17 -26.63 7.25 3.15
CA PRO A 17 -25.83 7.67 4.31
C PRO A 17 -24.52 8.36 3.92
N LEU A 18 -24.13 9.40 4.67
CA LEU A 18 -22.94 10.24 4.41
C LEU A 18 -21.65 9.42 4.20
N TYR A 19 -21.45 8.36 5.00
CA TYR A 19 -20.27 7.49 4.90
C TYR A 19 -20.20 6.73 3.56
N LYS A 20 -21.33 6.37 2.93
CA LYS A 20 -21.33 5.69 1.62
C LYS A 20 -20.90 6.65 0.51
N ARG A 21 -21.31 7.92 0.60
CA ARG A 21 -20.89 8.97 -0.33
C ARG A 21 -19.39 9.25 -0.20
N LEU A 22 -18.88 9.28 1.04
CA LEU A 22 -17.45 9.38 1.31
C LEU A 22 -16.67 8.18 0.74
N LEU A 23 -17.16 6.96 0.95
CA LEU A 23 -16.53 5.75 0.40
C LEU A 23 -16.52 5.77 -1.14
N ALA A 24 -17.61 6.20 -1.77
CA ALA A 24 -17.69 6.35 -3.23
C ALA A 24 -16.67 7.39 -3.75
N ALA A 25 -16.52 8.52 -3.06
CA ALA A 25 -15.52 9.53 -3.39
C ALA A 25 -14.08 8.99 -3.23
N ILE A 26 -13.80 8.25 -2.15
CA ILE A 26 -12.49 7.60 -1.93
C ILE A 26 -12.21 6.57 -3.04
N ARG A 27 -13.19 5.73 -3.40
CA ARG A 27 -13.06 4.78 -4.52
C ARG A 27 -12.74 5.49 -5.83
N GLN A 28 -13.40 6.60 -6.11
CA GLN A 28 -13.12 7.37 -7.32
C GLN A 28 -11.72 8.00 -7.27
N TYR A 29 -11.31 8.54 -6.13
CA TYR A 29 -9.96 9.07 -5.93
C TYR A 29 -8.88 8.01 -6.19
N CYS A 30 -9.04 6.81 -5.62
CA CYS A 30 -8.12 5.69 -5.81
C CYS A 30 -8.07 5.18 -7.26
N ARG A 31 -9.10 5.43 -8.08
CA ARG A 31 -9.09 5.08 -9.53
C ARG A 31 -8.31 6.09 -10.36
N THR A 32 -8.39 7.38 -10.00
CA THR A 32 -7.71 8.46 -10.72
C THR A 32 -6.24 8.57 -10.32
N HIS A 33 -5.91 8.16 -9.09
CA HIS A 33 -4.56 8.24 -8.53
C HIS A 33 -3.78 6.94 -8.69
N LYS A 34 -2.46 7.07 -8.83
CA LYS A 34 -1.56 5.92 -8.96
C LYS A 34 -1.49 5.14 -7.64
N GLU A 35 -1.51 3.81 -7.75
CA GLU A 35 -1.25 2.91 -6.63
C GLU A 35 0.05 3.27 -5.88
N GLY A 36 -0.01 3.29 -4.55
CA GLY A 36 1.11 3.69 -3.71
C GLY A 36 1.34 5.20 -3.58
N SER A 37 0.49 6.04 -4.19
CA SER A 37 0.53 7.48 -3.94
C SER A 37 0.11 7.81 -2.49
N PRO A 38 0.67 8.87 -1.89
CA PRO A 38 0.21 9.34 -0.59
C PRO A 38 -1.26 9.76 -0.68
N PHE A 39 -2.04 9.36 0.30
CA PHE A 39 -3.42 9.79 0.49
C PHE A 39 -3.43 11.01 1.43
N PRO A 40 -4.29 12.02 1.18
CA PRO A 40 -4.32 13.22 2.00
C PRO A 40 -4.63 12.90 3.48
N PRO A 41 -4.06 13.66 4.43
CA PRO A 41 -4.27 13.41 5.85
C PRO A 41 -5.73 13.64 6.24
N GLU A 42 -6.22 12.81 7.17
CA GLU A 42 -7.62 12.80 7.61
C GLU A 42 -8.11 14.19 8.07
N ARG A 43 -7.24 14.98 8.71
CA ARG A 43 -7.58 16.31 9.22
C ARG A 43 -7.89 17.30 8.11
N GLU A 44 -7.02 17.37 7.10
CA GLU A 44 -7.18 18.28 5.96
C GLU A 44 -8.39 17.85 5.14
N LEU A 45 -8.53 16.54 4.91
CA LEU A 45 -9.65 16.00 4.13
C LEU A 45 -11.01 16.24 4.81
N ALA A 46 -11.09 16.15 6.14
CA ALA A 46 -12.34 16.45 6.87
C ALA A 46 -12.72 17.94 6.77
N GLU A 47 -11.72 18.83 6.83
CA GLU A 47 -11.91 20.27 6.74
C GLU A 47 -12.30 20.69 5.32
N GLU A 48 -11.68 20.13 4.29
CA GLU A 48 -12.00 20.38 2.88
C GLU A 48 -13.41 19.90 2.51
N LEU A 49 -13.82 18.75 3.04
CA LEU A 49 -15.13 18.16 2.77
C LEU A 49 -16.26 18.71 3.65
N GLY A 50 -15.94 19.47 4.69
CA GLY A 50 -16.93 19.97 5.65
C GLY A 50 -17.68 18.85 6.40
N VAL A 51 -17.06 17.67 6.56
CA VAL A 51 -17.68 16.50 7.21
C VAL A 51 -17.13 16.28 8.61
N SER A 52 -17.94 15.64 9.47
CA SER A 52 -17.45 15.21 10.78
C SER A 52 -16.29 14.22 10.64
N ARG A 53 -15.23 14.42 11.43
CA ARG A 53 -14.08 13.51 11.53
C ARG A 53 -14.51 12.07 11.83
N THR A 54 -15.55 11.87 12.64
CA THR A 54 -16.08 10.54 12.95
C THR A 54 -16.66 9.84 11.72
N ALA A 55 -17.33 10.57 10.83
CA ALA A 55 -17.89 10.01 9.60
C ALA A 55 -16.79 9.71 8.57
N LEU A 56 -15.77 10.58 8.47
CA LEU A 56 -14.62 10.36 7.60
C LEU A 56 -13.80 9.16 8.07
N ARG A 57 -13.52 9.06 9.37
CA ARG A 57 -12.80 7.93 9.95
C ARG A 57 -13.51 6.61 9.68
N HIS A 58 -14.83 6.55 9.88
CA HIS A 58 -15.61 5.35 9.57
C HIS A 58 -15.55 4.99 8.07
N ALA A 59 -15.60 5.98 7.18
CA ALA A 59 -15.45 5.74 5.74
C ALA A 59 -14.05 5.24 5.36
N LEU A 60 -13.00 5.76 6.00
CA LEU A 60 -11.62 5.31 5.83
C LEU A 60 -11.41 3.89 6.37
N GLU A 61 -12.00 3.54 7.51
CA GLU A 61 -11.97 2.19 8.06
C GLU A 61 -12.61 1.18 7.09
N LEU A 62 -13.75 1.53 6.49
CA LEU A 62 -14.36 0.72 5.43
C LEU A 62 -13.49 0.64 4.17
N ALA A 63 -12.86 1.74 3.76
CA ALA A 63 -11.97 1.76 2.60
C ALA A 63 -10.71 0.91 2.83
N GLU A 64 -10.19 0.86 4.06
CA GLU A 64 -9.09 0.00 4.48
C GLU A 64 -9.51 -1.48 4.48
N GLN A 65 -10.72 -1.79 4.96
CA GLN A 65 -11.30 -3.14 4.86
C GLN A 65 -11.46 -3.61 3.41
N GLU A 66 -11.83 -2.71 2.50
CA GLU A 66 -11.93 -2.98 1.06
C GLU A 66 -10.56 -2.99 0.35
N LYS A 67 -9.45 -2.81 1.08
CA LYS A 67 -8.09 -2.74 0.54
C LYS A 67 -7.92 -1.66 -0.53
N LEU A 68 -8.62 -0.54 -0.38
CA LEU A 68 -8.44 0.64 -1.24
C LEU A 68 -7.31 1.54 -0.75
N ILE A 69 -7.04 1.53 0.56
CA ILE A 69 -5.99 2.30 1.22
C ILE A 69 -5.20 1.43 2.19
N ILE A 70 -3.96 1.82 2.46
CA ILE A 70 -3.06 1.18 3.43
C ILE A 70 -2.53 2.26 4.37
N ARG A 71 -2.58 2.00 5.68
CA ARG A 71 -1.98 2.87 6.69
C ARG A 71 -0.58 2.36 7.05
N CYS A 72 0.42 3.20 6.87
CA CYS A 72 1.80 2.89 7.25
C CYS A 72 2.20 3.71 8.49
N TRP A 73 2.63 3.02 9.55
CA TRP A 73 3.13 3.66 10.77
C TRP A 73 4.22 4.70 10.45
N ALA A 74 4.08 5.90 10.98
CA ALA A 74 4.96 7.06 10.78
C ALA A 74 5.09 7.62 9.35
N LYS A 75 4.44 7.02 8.34
CA LYS A 75 4.51 7.47 6.93
C LYS A 75 3.20 8.05 6.40
N GLY A 76 2.08 7.76 7.05
CA GLY A 76 0.75 8.25 6.67
C GLY A 76 -0.08 7.19 5.96
N THR A 77 -1.11 7.65 5.25
CA THR A 77 -2.03 6.79 4.49
C THR A 77 -1.63 6.80 3.03
N TYR A 78 -1.71 5.65 2.36
CA TYR A 78 -1.37 5.50 0.95
C TYR A 78 -2.51 4.79 0.21
N VAL A 79 -2.67 5.07 -1.08
CA VAL A 79 -3.57 4.31 -1.96
C VAL A 79 -3.02 2.88 -2.08
N ALA A 80 -3.86 1.90 -1.78
CA ALA A 80 -3.48 0.50 -1.84
C ALA A 80 -3.11 0.09 -3.27
N SER A 81 -2.01 -0.64 -3.42
CA SER A 81 -1.68 -1.28 -4.69
C SER A 81 -2.45 -2.59 -4.80
N HIS A 82 -3.22 -2.76 -5.87
CA HIS A 82 -3.89 -4.02 -6.18
C HIS A 82 -2.93 -5.03 -6.81
N GLU A 83 -1.74 -4.61 -7.23
CA GLU A 83 -0.69 -5.57 -7.57
C GLU A 83 -0.19 -6.25 -6.29
N PRO A 84 -0.37 -7.59 -6.17
CA PRO A 84 0.25 -8.30 -5.06
C PRO A 84 1.75 -8.07 -5.18
N LEU A 85 2.34 -7.47 -4.14
CA LEU A 85 3.79 -7.42 -3.96
C LEU A 85 4.28 -8.87 -3.83
N ARG A 86 4.50 -9.53 -4.96
CA ARG A 86 5.13 -10.85 -5.01
C ARG A 86 6.61 -10.65 -4.76
N LYS A 87 6.96 -10.40 -3.50
CA LYS A 87 8.34 -10.19 -3.05
C LYS A 87 8.76 -11.36 -2.17
N LEU A 88 9.81 -12.06 -2.56
CA LEU A 88 10.44 -13.09 -1.74
C LEU A 88 11.72 -12.55 -1.14
N LEU A 89 11.81 -12.57 0.18
CA LEU A 89 13.03 -12.26 0.91
C LEU A 89 13.80 -13.56 1.18
N LEU A 90 15.00 -13.68 0.61
CA LEU A 90 15.87 -14.84 0.77
C LEU A 90 17.00 -14.48 1.74
N ILE A 91 17.05 -15.17 2.87
CA ILE A 91 18.13 -15.02 3.85
C ILE A 91 19.10 -16.17 3.65
N LEU A 92 20.27 -15.89 3.09
CA LEU A 92 21.23 -16.92 2.69
C LEU A 92 22.62 -16.62 3.23
N PRO A 93 23.39 -17.64 3.63
CA PRO A 93 24.79 -17.46 3.98
C PRO A 93 25.59 -17.07 2.72
N ASP A 94 26.55 -16.17 2.88
CA ASP A 94 27.46 -15.78 1.80
C ASP A 94 28.54 -16.87 1.68
N SER A 95 28.37 -17.80 0.76
CA SER A 95 29.27 -18.93 0.58
C SER A 95 29.31 -19.34 -0.89
N ASN A 96 30.50 -19.39 -1.47
CA ASN A 96 30.72 -19.88 -2.84
C ASN A 96 30.94 -21.40 -2.92
N ASP A 97 30.68 -22.13 -1.83
CA ASP A 97 30.89 -23.58 -1.76
C ASP A 97 29.75 -24.34 -2.46
N ILE A 98 30.02 -24.85 -3.66
CA ILE A 98 29.03 -25.55 -4.50
C ILE A 98 28.42 -26.80 -3.84
N THR A 99 29.06 -27.37 -2.81
CA THR A 99 28.55 -28.54 -2.09
C THR A 99 27.33 -28.19 -1.21
N ARG A 100 27.08 -26.90 -0.99
CA ARG A 100 25.97 -26.44 -0.17
C ARG A 100 24.65 -26.48 -0.94
N PRO A 101 23.57 -27.04 -0.36
CA PRO A 101 22.29 -27.18 -1.02
C PRO A 101 21.74 -25.89 -1.65
N TRP A 102 21.81 -24.78 -0.93
CA TRP A 102 21.34 -23.49 -1.42
C TRP A 102 22.07 -23.03 -2.69
N ASN A 103 23.34 -23.38 -2.90
CA ASN A 103 24.09 -22.88 -4.06
C ASN A 103 23.62 -23.46 -5.40
N TYR A 104 23.03 -24.66 -5.41
CA TYR A 104 22.40 -25.21 -6.63
C TYR A 104 20.87 -25.04 -6.66
N ILE A 105 20.22 -24.83 -5.51
CA ILE A 105 18.76 -24.61 -5.44
C ILE A 105 18.38 -23.16 -5.79
N ILE A 106 19.15 -22.18 -5.31
CA ILE A 106 18.83 -20.75 -5.41
C ILE A 106 18.76 -20.25 -6.86
N PRO A 107 19.66 -20.64 -7.78
CA PRO A 107 19.52 -20.28 -9.19
C PRO A 107 18.17 -20.74 -9.80
N GLY A 108 17.69 -21.94 -9.42
CA GLY A 108 16.38 -22.44 -9.85
C GLY A 108 15.21 -21.64 -9.27
N ILE A 109 15.33 -21.23 -8.01
CA ILE A 109 14.35 -20.33 -7.38
C ILE A 109 14.32 -18.97 -8.08
N HIS A 110 15.48 -18.37 -8.40
CA HIS A 110 15.55 -17.11 -9.15
C HIS A 110 14.90 -17.22 -10.52
N SER A 111 15.26 -18.25 -11.29
CA SER A 111 14.67 -18.49 -12.60
C SER A 111 13.14 -18.63 -12.53
N ARG A 112 12.63 -19.33 -11.51
CA ARG A 112 11.18 -19.47 -11.31
C ARG A 112 10.52 -18.17 -10.88
N CYS A 113 11.19 -17.36 -10.08
CA CYS A 113 10.69 -16.06 -9.64
C CYS A 113 10.59 -15.07 -10.80
N GLU A 114 11.61 -15.02 -11.68
CA GLU A 114 11.58 -14.22 -12.90
C GLU A 114 10.39 -14.57 -13.80
N GLN A 115 10.16 -15.87 -14.03
CA GLN A 115 9.02 -16.35 -14.82
C GLN A 115 7.65 -15.96 -14.25
N LEU A 116 7.55 -15.85 -12.92
CA LEU A 116 6.30 -15.53 -12.23
C LEU A 116 6.17 -14.04 -11.89
N SER A 117 7.10 -13.21 -12.37
CA SER A 117 7.21 -11.79 -12.04
C SER A 117 7.24 -11.53 -10.53
N ILE A 118 7.91 -12.44 -9.79
CA ILE A 118 8.15 -12.33 -8.35
C ILE A 118 9.51 -11.66 -8.16
N MET A 119 9.53 -10.52 -7.48
CA MET A 119 10.76 -9.84 -7.14
C MET A 119 11.47 -10.56 -5.98
N THR A 120 12.73 -10.93 -6.15
CA THR A 120 13.54 -11.53 -5.09
C THR A 120 14.49 -10.50 -4.50
N ALA A 121 14.53 -10.38 -3.17
CA ALA A 121 15.57 -9.63 -2.46
C ALA A 121 16.41 -10.63 -1.65
N GLN A 122 17.73 -10.57 -1.80
CA GLN A 122 18.65 -11.40 -1.03
C GLN A 122 19.29 -10.57 0.08
N ILE A 123 19.28 -11.09 1.31
CA ILE A 123 20.00 -10.53 2.44
C ILE A 123 20.99 -11.58 2.97
N PRO A 124 22.28 -11.27 3.05
CA PRO A 124 23.25 -12.19 3.61
C PRO A 124 23.04 -12.37 5.12
N VAL A 125 23.16 -13.60 5.63
CA VAL A 125 22.96 -13.95 7.05
C VAL A 125 23.82 -13.10 8.01
N ARG A 126 24.98 -12.57 7.57
CA ARG A 126 25.82 -11.67 8.38
C ARG A 126 25.09 -10.41 8.86
N PHE A 127 24.11 -9.91 8.10
CA PHE A 127 23.33 -8.73 8.48
C PHE A 127 22.41 -9.00 9.68
N MET A 128 22.05 -10.26 9.93
CA MET A 128 21.27 -10.66 11.11
C MET A 128 22.14 -10.84 12.37
N ARG A 129 23.48 -10.82 12.24
CA ARG A 129 24.43 -11.06 13.35
C ARG A 129 24.97 -9.77 13.98
N SER A 130 24.37 -8.62 13.71
CA SER A 130 24.73 -7.37 14.38
C SER A 130 24.30 -7.41 15.85
N GLN A 131 25.26 -7.62 16.75
CA GLN A 131 25.36 -6.84 17.98
C GLN A 131 26.15 -5.57 17.70
#